data_AF-A0A1S6H4Y7-F1
#
_entry.id   AF-A0A1S6H4Y7-F1
#
_cell.length_a   1.000
_cell.length_b   1.000
_cell.length_c   1.000
_cell.angle_alpha   90.00
_cell.angle_beta   90.00
_cell.angle_gamma   90.00
#
_symmetry.space_group_name_H-M   'P 1'
#
loop_
_entity.id
_entity.type
_entity.pdbx_description
1 polymer ?
#
loop_
_entity_poly.entity_id
_entity_poly.type
_entity_poly.pdbx_seq_one_letter_code
_entity_poly.pdbx_strand_id
1 'polypeptide(L)'
;MGKSKTVLLLVGLFTVIALAGVSCSRGLQTTDNAVDNTLDNTVADNAVVDNTAVINPTNQTTTTVSSSGLPDPASVKASLATETSGAETAVKTLQADAVLQLVSIKFINSLSDQTGLSTNYYIYASASNPNFYYLVNMPRNGEKLKRFLMPVEDLDLPFDLLQIPVKYWKLSYAEALQSVEQRGGSDFRAKHKTFEVSAILAIPAGQYLSWFVTYRATDGTGDVLKASVDANSGAVSLI
;
A
#
# COMPACT_ATOMS: atom_id res chain seq x y z
N MET A 1 8.65 29.32 -64.83
CA MET A 1 9.86 29.13 -65.67
C MET A 1 11.08 29.37 -64.79
N GLY A 2 12.13 28.56 -64.95
CA GLY A 2 13.44 28.78 -64.30
C GLY A 2 13.80 27.75 -63.23
N LYS A 3 14.36 26.62 -63.66
CA LYS A 3 15.04 25.62 -62.81
C LYS A 3 16.42 26.17 -62.40
N SER A 4 16.91 25.81 -61.21
CA SER A 4 18.33 25.48 -61.05
C SER A 4 18.51 24.42 -59.97
N LYS A 5 19.00 23.25 -60.42
CA LYS A 5 19.56 22.15 -59.64
C LYS A 5 21.08 22.28 -59.76
N THR A 6 21.84 22.11 -58.69
CA THR A 6 23.10 21.30 -58.58
C THR A 6 23.74 21.60 -57.21
N VAL A 7 23.86 20.65 -56.26
CA VAL A 7 24.77 19.48 -56.20
C VAL A 7 26.14 19.87 -55.63
N LEU A 8 26.53 19.32 -54.47
CA LEU A 8 27.55 18.27 -54.30
C LEU A 8 28.16 18.27 -52.87
N LEU A 9 28.19 17.08 -52.25
CA LEU A 9 29.17 16.44 -51.33
C LEU A 9 30.17 17.30 -50.50
N LEU A 10 30.52 16.97 -49.25
CA LEU A 10 31.22 15.76 -48.76
C LEU A 10 31.10 15.69 -47.22
N VAL A 11 30.84 14.51 -46.61
CA VAL A 11 31.81 13.63 -45.91
C VAL A 11 32.67 14.41 -44.89
N GLY A 12 32.73 14.16 -43.59
CA GLY A 12 32.37 13.02 -42.74
C GLY A 12 33.34 13.07 -41.56
N LEU A 13 32.92 12.77 -40.32
CA LEU A 13 33.85 12.27 -39.31
C LEU A 13 33.09 11.49 -38.24
N PHE A 14 33.35 10.19 -38.24
CA PHE A 14 33.10 9.25 -37.15
C PHE A 14 33.80 9.73 -35.88
N THR A 15 33.08 9.79 -34.76
CA THR A 15 33.72 9.71 -33.44
C THR A 15 33.05 8.60 -32.63
N VAL A 16 33.66 7.42 -32.73
CA VAL A 16 33.46 6.28 -31.84
C VAL A 16 34.12 6.66 -30.51
N ILE A 17 33.34 6.84 -29.44
CA ILE A 17 33.90 6.88 -28.08
C ILE A 17 33.94 5.45 -27.58
N ALA A 18 35.16 4.95 -27.43
CA ALA A 18 35.49 3.64 -26.91
C ALA A 18 35.09 3.51 -25.43
N LEU A 19 34.26 2.52 -25.12
CA LEU A 19 34.13 1.96 -23.78
C LEU A 19 35.31 1.01 -23.55
N ALA A 20 36.35 1.50 -22.89
CA ALA A 20 37.38 0.64 -22.29
C ALA A 20 36.97 0.36 -20.83
N GLY A 21 36.78 -0.92 -20.53
CA GLY A 21 36.40 -1.40 -19.20
C GLY A 21 37.53 -1.31 -18.18
N VAL A 22 37.13 -1.25 -16.91
CA VAL A 22 37.95 -1.69 -15.79
C VAL A 22 37.19 -2.82 -15.10
N SER A 23 37.51 -4.05 -15.51
CA SER A 23 37.27 -5.25 -14.72
C SER A 23 38.20 -5.22 -13.52
N CYS A 24 37.63 -5.14 -12.32
CA CYS A 24 38.29 -5.56 -11.10
C CYS A 24 37.58 -6.80 -10.55
N SER A 25 38.04 -7.96 -11.01
CA SER A 25 37.84 -9.23 -10.32
C SER A 25 38.75 -9.28 -9.09
N ARG A 26 38.18 -9.39 -7.89
CA ARG A 26 38.84 -9.99 -6.73
C ARG A 26 37.92 -11.02 -6.11
N GLY A 27 38.30 -12.28 -6.27
CA GLY A 27 37.70 -13.41 -5.58
C GLY A 27 38.28 -13.59 -4.17
N LEU A 28 37.39 -14.09 -3.30
CA LEU A 28 37.58 -14.99 -2.15
C LEU A 28 38.56 -14.60 -1.03
N GLN A 29 37.98 -14.28 0.13
CA GLN A 29 38.37 -14.89 1.39
C GLN A 29 37.11 -15.44 2.09
N THR A 30 36.93 -16.75 1.96
CA THR A 30 36.13 -17.59 2.85
C THR A 30 36.84 -17.69 4.19
N THR A 31 36.21 -17.20 5.25
CA THR A 31 36.43 -17.72 6.60
C THR A 31 35.23 -18.60 6.92
N ASP A 32 35.49 -19.90 6.96
CA ASP A 32 34.58 -20.92 7.48
C ASP A 32 34.16 -20.56 8.91
N ASN A 33 32.86 -20.30 9.08
CA ASN A 33 32.14 -20.65 10.29
C ASN A 33 30.92 -21.44 9.82
N ALA A 34 31.13 -22.74 9.63
CA ALA A 34 30.04 -23.69 9.48
C ALA A 34 29.19 -23.61 10.76
N VAL A 35 28.01 -22.99 10.66
CA VAL A 35 26.94 -23.18 11.64
C VAL A 35 26.26 -24.47 11.26
N ASP A 36 26.59 -25.52 12.00
CA ASP A 36 25.92 -26.80 11.98
C ASP A 36 24.50 -26.62 12.54
N ASN A 37 23.51 -26.65 11.65
CA ASN A 37 22.09 -26.72 11.98
C ASN A 37 21.52 -28.02 11.40
N THR A 38 22.09 -29.16 11.76
CA THR A 38 21.35 -30.43 11.73
C THR A 38 20.17 -30.35 12.69
N LEU A 39 19.07 -29.78 12.22
CA LEU A 39 17.73 -30.02 12.73
C LEU A 39 17.22 -31.29 12.03
N ASP A 40 17.37 -32.39 12.76
CA ASP A 40 16.77 -33.67 12.45
C ASP A 40 15.24 -33.52 12.54
N ASN A 41 14.58 -33.35 11.39
CA ASN A 41 13.12 -33.33 11.31
C ASN A 41 12.69 -34.55 10.50
N THR A 42 12.42 -35.63 11.22
CA THR A 42 11.89 -36.88 10.68
C THR A 42 10.61 -36.63 9.89
N VAL A 43 10.63 -37.09 8.64
CA VAL A 43 9.49 -37.11 7.72
C VAL A 43 8.43 -38.08 8.25
N ALA A 44 7.26 -37.57 8.61
CA ALA A 44 6.03 -38.35 8.69
C ALA A 44 4.83 -37.51 8.23
N ASP A 45 4.08 -38.10 7.31
CA ASP A 45 2.74 -37.74 6.82
C ASP A 45 2.57 -36.51 5.90
N ASN A 46 2.88 -36.73 4.62
CA ASN A 46 2.14 -36.10 3.52
C ASN A 46 1.13 -37.11 2.96
N ALA A 47 -0.07 -37.14 3.56
CA ALA A 47 -1.25 -37.70 2.91
C ALA A 47 -1.96 -36.58 2.14
N VAL A 48 -2.03 -36.73 0.82
CA VAL A 48 -2.83 -35.90 -0.09
C VAL A 48 -4.30 -36.03 0.29
N VAL A 49 -4.94 -34.92 0.67
CA VAL A 49 -6.41 -34.84 0.73
C VAL A 49 -6.90 -33.56 0.05
N ASP A 50 -7.85 -33.83 -0.83
CA ASP A 50 -8.59 -33.02 -1.79
C ASP A 50 -9.15 -31.70 -1.23
N ASN A 51 -8.93 -30.59 -1.94
CA ASN A 51 -9.28 -29.24 -1.50
C ASN A 51 -10.56 -28.77 -2.19
N THR A 52 -11.71 -29.25 -1.70
CA THR A 52 -13.04 -28.69 -1.99
C THR A 52 -13.82 -28.53 -0.70
N ALA A 53 -13.48 -27.54 0.12
CA ALA A 53 -14.25 -27.20 1.33
C ALA A 53 -14.71 -25.74 1.28
N VAL A 54 -16.02 -25.58 1.11
CA VAL A 54 -16.76 -24.37 1.48
C VAL A 54 -16.55 -24.13 2.98
N ILE A 55 -15.85 -23.05 3.34
CA ILE A 55 -15.50 -22.78 4.74
C ILE A 55 -16.69 -22.12 5.44
N ASN A 56 -17.32 -22.87 6.34
CA ASN A 56 -18.33 -22.38 7.29
C ASN A 56 -17.65 -21.57 8.42
N PRO A 57 -18.19 -20.42 8.86
CA PRO A 57 -17.48 -19.44 9.68
C PRO A 57 -17.34 -19.75 11.18
N THR A 58 -17.59 -21.00 11.63
CA THR A 58 -17.72 -21.32 13.07
C THR A 58 -16.62 -22.21 13.65
N ASN A 59 -15.54 -22.50 12.92
CA ASN A 59 -14.41 -23.25 13.47
C ASN A 59 -13.06 -22.62 13.06
N GLN A 60 -12.69 -21.52 13.71
CA GLN A 60 -11.31 -21.05 13.74
C GLN A 60 -10.67 -21.51 15.05
N THR A 61 -9.92 -22.61 14.99
CA THR A 61 -8.93 -22.93 16.01
C THR A 61 -7.80 -21.91 15.91
N THR A 62 -7.57 -21.20 17.01
CA THR A 62 -6.50 -20.22 17.22
C THR A 62 -5.12 -20.87 17.02
N THR A 63 -4.62 -20.82 15.79
CA THR A 63 -3.18 -20.89 15.51
C THR A 63 -2.55 -19.63 16.08
N THR A 64 -1.47 -19.76 16.86
CA THR A 64 -0.73 -18.64 17.44
C THR A 64 -0.08 -17.80 16.34
N VAL A 65 -0.81 -16.78 15.90
CA VAL A 65 -0.39 -15.75 14.95
C VAL A 65 0.80 -15.01 15.55
N SER A 66 1.94 -14.96 14.84
CA SER A 66 2.98 -13.96 15.12
C SER A 66 2.31 -12.60 15.11
N SER A 67 2.39 -11.86 16.24
CA SER A 67 1.62 -10.63 16.41
C SER A 67 1.78 -9.76 15.17
N SER A 68 0.66 -9.39 14.56
CA SER A 68 0.65 -8.70 13.27
C SER A 68 1.40 -7.37 13.30
N GLY A 69 1.74 -6.88 14.50
CA GLY A 69 2.29 -5.56 14.76
C GLY A 69 1.22 -4.49 14.74
N LEU A 70 -0.04 -4.83 14.45
CA LEU A 70 -1.14 -3.87 14.40
C LEU A 70 -1.27 -3.12 15.73
N PRO A 71 -1.42 -1.79 15.69
CA PRO A 71 -1.73 -1.01 16.87
C PRO A 71 -3.12 -1.36 17.43
N ASP A 72 -3.34 -1.06 18.70
CA ASP A 72 -4.64 -1.24 19.35
C ASP A 72 -5.75 -0.46 18.63
N PRO A 73 -6.81 -1.13 18.14
CA PRO A 73 -7.96 -0.52 17.48
C PRO A 73 -8.56 0.71 18.17
N ALA A 74 -8.74 0.66 19.50
CA ALA A 74 -9.39 1.72 20.24
C ALA A 74 -8.50 2.97 20.30
N SER A 75 -7.20 2.79 20.53
CA SER A 75 -6.21 3.87 20.45
C SER A 75 -6.18 4.52 19.08
N VAL A 76 -6.15 3.73 18.00
CA VAL A 76 -6.15 4.24 16.64
C VAL A 76 -7.41 5.05 16.33
N LYS A 77 -8.58 4.57 16.74
CA LYS A 77 -9.84 5.27 16.50
C LYS A 77 -9.88 6.66 17.13
N ALA A 78 -9.37 6.79 18.36
CA ALA A 78 -9.25 8.08 19.02
C ALA A 78 -8.29 9.01 18.26
N SER A 79 -7.12 8.50 17.87
CA SER A 79 -6.13 9.26 17.10
C SER A 79 -6.63 9.68 15.72
N LEU A 80 -7.38 8.84 15.02
CA LEU A 80 -7.92 9.14 13.68
C LEU A 80 -8.86 10.34 13.69
N ALA A 81 -9.70 10.50 14.72
CA ALA A 81 -10.58 11.66 14.81
C ALA A 81 -9.78 12.97 14.92
N THR A 82 -8.72 12.97 15.75
CA THR A 82 -7.80 14.10 15.88
C THR A 82 -7.01 14.34 14.60
N GLU A 83 -6.48 13.29 13.98
CA GLU A 83 -5.74 13.38 12.71
C GLU A 83 -6.62 13.95 11.60
N THR A 84 -7.86 13.47 11.46
CA THR A 84 -8.81 13.92 10.45
C THR A 84 -9.13 15.41 10.63
N SER A 85 -9.41 15.84 11.85
CA SER A 85 -9.68 17.26 12.17
C SER A 85 -8.45 18.15 11.92
N GLY A 86 -7.26 17.66 12.27
CA GLY A 86 -5.99 18.35 12.01
C GLY A 86 -5.71 18.48 10.52
N ALA A 87 -5.93 17.42 9.74
CA ALA A 87 -5.79 17.43 8.29
C ALA A 87 -6.80 18.38 7.63
N GLU A 88 -8.05 18.37 8.08
CA GLU A 88 -9.09 19.28 7.57
C GLU A 88 -8.76 20.74 7.87
N THR A 89 -8.28 21.03 9.08
CA THR A 89 -7.81 22.38 9.42
C THR A 89 -6.64 22.79 8.55
N ALA A 90 -5.65 21.90 8.37
CA ALA A 90 -4.45 22.18 7.59
C ALA A 90 -4.74 22.41 6.10
N VAL A 91 -5.66 21.64 5.50
CA VAL A 91 -6.04 21.81 4.08
C VAL A 91 -6.88 23.06 3.87
N LYS A 92 -7.76 23.41 4.80
CA LYS A 92 -8.61 24.61 4.69
C LYS A 92 -7.83 25.92 4.74
N THR A 93 -6.59 25.91 5.25
CA THR A 93 -5.68 27.06 5.11
C THR A 93 -5.18 27.27 3.68
N LEU A 94 -5.20 26.22 2.84
CA LEU A 94 -4.80 26.27 1.44
C LEU A 94 -6.00 26.46 0.53
N GLN A 95 -7.10 25.76 0.82
CA GLN A 95 -8.30 25.73 -0.02
C GLN A 95 -9.56 25.56 0.86
N ALA A 96 -10.33 26.64 1.01
CA ALA A 96 -11.40 26.73 2.01
C ALA A 96 -12.58 25.77 1.77
N ASP A 97 -12.86 25.43 0.50
CA ASP A 97 -13.93 24.52 0.08
C ASP A 97 -13.44 23.06 -0.08
N ALA A 98 -12.24 22.72 0.39
CA ALA A 98 -11.70 21.38 0.30
C ALA A 98 -12.54 20.38 1.13
N VAL A 99 -12.93 19.26 0.52
CA VAL A 99 -13.72 18.18 1.12
C VAL A 99 -12.96 16.86 1.07
N LEU A 100 -13.01 16.10 2.17
CA LEU A 100 -12.32 14.81 2.27
C LEU A 100 -12.97 13.79 1.32
N GLN A 101 -12.17 13.11 0.50
CA GLN A 101 -12.64 12.10 -0.45
C GLN A 101 -11.97 10.74 -0.26
N LEU A 102 -10.74 10.71 0.26
CA LEU A 102 -10.01 9.46 0.45
C LEU A 102 -9.05 9.54 1.64
N VAL A 103 -8.90 8.42 2.35
CA VAL A 103 -7.81 8.23 3.31
C VAL A 103 -6.98 7.04 2.85
N SER A 104 -5.66 7.21 2.73
CA SER A 104 -4.74 6.18 2.25
C SER A 104 -3.70 5.86 3.31
N ILE A 105 -3.70 4.62 3.76
CA ILE A 105 -2.70 4.07 4.69
C ILE A 105 -1.88 3.02 3.94
N LYS A 106 -0.55 3.10 4.04
CA LYS A 106 0.35 2.10 3.44
C LYS A 106 1.36 1.61 4.47
N PHE A 107 1.52 0.30 4.51
CA PHE A 107 2.48 -0.44 5.31
C PHE A 107 3.44 -1.22 4.41
N ILE A 108 4.69 -1.36 4.86
CA ILE A 108 5.74 -2.11 4.17
C ILE A 108 6.31 -3.15 5.15
N ASN A 109 6.25 -4.43 4.77
CA ASN A 109 6.80 -5.60 5.48
C ASN A 109 6.32 -5.83 6.94
N SER A 110 5.50 -4.93 7.51
CA SER A 110 5.02 -4.97 8.89
C SER A 110 3.74 -4.14 9.00
N LEU A 111 2.77 -4.54 9.81
CA LEU A 111 1.57 -3.72 10.09
C LEU A 111 1.74 -2.78 11.30
N SER A 112 2.97 -2.63 11.81
CA SER A 112 3.29 -1.72 12.91
C SER A 112 3.35 -0.27 12.46
N ASP A 113 2.73 0.61 13.24
CA ASP A 113 2.80 2.06 13.05
C ASP A 113 4.23 2.61 13.21
N GLN A 114 5.08 1.94 13.98
CA GLN A 114 6.44 2.40 14.27
C GLN A 114 7.45 1.96 13.21
N THR A 115 7.27 0.77 12.64
CA THR A 115 8.29 0.14 11.77
C THR A 115 7.81 -0.15 10.35
N GLY A 116 6.50 -0.27 10.15
CA GLY A 116 5.90 -0.64 8.88
C GLY A 116 5.15 0.48 8.17
N LEU A 117 4.59 1.44 8.91
CA LEU A 117 3.81 2.52 8.32
C LEU A 117 4.70 3.43 7.45
N SER A 118 4.38 3.45 6.16
CA SER A 118 5.08 4.24 5.16
C SER A 118 4.34 5.54 4.84
N THR A 119 3.00 5.49 4.73
CA THR A 119 2.19 6.68 4.42
C THR A 119 0.86 6.68 5.14
N ASN A 120 0.39 7.88 5.49
CA ASN A 120 -0.96 8.15 5.99
C ASN A 120 -1.44 9.48 5.39
N TYR A 121 -2.15 9.41 4.27
CA TYR A 121 -2.62 10.58 3.53
C TYR A 121 -4.12 10.76 3.66
N TYR A 122 -4.53 11.98 3.97
CA TYR A 122 -5.89 12.48 3.81
C TYR A 122 -5.94 13.25 2.50
N ILE A 123 -6.79 12.83 1.57
CA ILE A 123 -6.88 13.39 0.22
C ILE A 123 -8.20 14.14 0.09
N TYR A 124 -8.08 15.41 -0.28
CA TYR A 124 -9.20 16.33 -0.42
C TYR A 124 -9.34 16.81 -1.86
N ALA A 125 -10.58 17.06 -2.27
CA ALA A 125 -10.91 17.72 -3.53
C ALA A 125 -11.57 19.06 -3.27
N SER A 126 -11.52 19.96 -4.26
CA SER A 126 -12.12 21.29 -4.20
C SER A 126 -13.00 21.52 -5.42
N ALA A 127 -14.21 22.05 -5.20
CA ALA A 127 -15.11 22.39 -6.31
C ALA A 127 -14.61 23.60 -7.10
N SER A 128 -13.93 24.53 -6.44
CA SER A 128 -13.33 25.70 -7.09
C SER A 128 -11.98 25.42 -7.74
N ASN A 129 -11.31 24.31 -7.40
CA ASN A 129 -10.09 23.87 -8.07
C ASN A 129 -10.11 22.36 -8.41
N PRO A 130 -10.88 21.96 -9.43
CA PRO A 130 -11.15 20.55 -9.72
C PRO A 130 -9.97 19.79 -10.36
N ASN A 131 -8.91 20.49 -10.78
CA ASN A 131 -7.77 19.87 -11.47
C ASN A 131 -6.73 19.29 -10.50
N PHE A 132 -6.91 19.50 -9.19
CA PHE A 132 -5.94 19.06 -8.20
C PHE A 132 -6.60 18.39 -6.99
N TYR A 133 -5.93 17.36 -6.50
CA TYR A 133 -6.09 16.86 -5.15
C TYR A 133 -5.13 17.54 -4.18
N TYR A 134 -5.62 17.75 -2.97
CA TYR A 134 -4.84 18.27 -1.85
C TYR A 134 -4.56 17.11 -0.90
N LEU A 135 -3.30 16.70 -0.81
CA LEU A 135 -2.89 15.58 0.04
C LEU A 135 -2.27 16.14 1.31
N VAL A 136 -2.78 15.72 2.46
CA VAL A 136 -2.24 16.04 3.77
C VAL A 136 -1.72 14.77 4.43
N ASN A 137 -0.42 14.72 4.70
CA ASN A 137 0.16 13.66 5.52
C ASN A 137 0.19 14.11 6.97
N MET A 138 -0.56 13.40 7.82
CA MET A 138 -0.54 13.64 9.26
C MET A 138 0.69 12.96 9.87
N PRO A 139 1.49 13.69 10.66
CA PRO A 139 2.73 13.17 11.18
C PRO A 139 2.46 12.05 12.20
N ARG A 140 3.19 10.94 12.06
CA ARG A 140 3.35 9.93 13.11
C ARG A 140 4.83 9.82 13.46
N ASN A 141 5.16 9.31 14.65
CA ASN A 141 6.54 9.06 15.08
C ASN A 141 7.47 10.29 15.03
N GLY A 142 6.95 11.50 15.27
CA GLY A 142 7.75 12.73 15.28
C GLY A 142 8.06 13.31 13.90
N GLU A 143 7.43 12.79 12.83
CA GLU A 143 7.51 13.43 11.52
C GLU A 143 6.86 14.83 11.50
N LYS A 144 7.10 15.58 10.42
CA LYS A 144 6.44 16.85 10.17
C LYS A 144 5.21 16.64 9.30
N LEU A 145 4.18 17.44 9.53
CA LEU A 145 3.04 17.53 8.63
C LEU A 145 3.51 17.98 7.24
N LYS A 146 3.08 17.27 6.20
CA LYS A 146 3.37 17.60 4.80
C LYS A 146 2.06 17.84 4.05
N ARG A 147 2.10 18.79 3.12
CA ARG A 147 0.96 19.14 2.25
C ARG A 147 1.46 19.13 0.82
N PHE A 148 0.72 18.46 -0.05
CA PHE A 148 1.04 18.35 -1.46
C PHE A 148 -0.18 18.72 -2.30
N LEU A 149 0.09 19.30 -3.45
CA LEU A 149 -0.89 19.47 -4.50
C LEU A 149 -0.55 18.45 -5.59
N MET A 150 -1.51 17.62 -5.97
CA MET A 150 -1.33 16.56 -6.95
C MET A 150 -2.34 16.76 -8.07
N PRO A 151 -1.91 16.89 -9.34
CA PRO A 151 -2.84 16.85 -10.48
C PRO A 151 -3.75 15.61 -10.40
N VAL A 152 -5.02 15.76 -10.76
CA VAL A 152 -5.97 14.63 -10.69
C VAL A 152 -5.49 13.46 -11.55
N GLU A 153 -4.88 13.72 -12.70
CA GLU A 153 -4.32 12.72 -13.60
C GLU A 153 -3.17 11.89 -13.01
N ASP A 154 -2.49 12.39 -11.97
CA ASP A 154 -1.40 11.67 -11.31
C ASP A 154 -1.92 10.69 -10.24
N LEU A 155 -3.18 10.87 -9.79
CA LEU A 155 -3.85 9.96 -8.87
C LEU A 155 -4.69 8.95 -9.67
N ASP A 156 -4.04 7.92 -10.20
CA ASP A 156 -4.68 6.85 -10.98
C ASP A 156 -5.65 6.01 -10.12
N LEU A 157 -6.91 6.44 -10.05
CA LEU A 157 -7.99 5.72 -9.41
C LEU A 157 -8.96 5.19 -10.46
N PRO A 158 -9.37 3.90 -10.38
CA PRO A 158 -10.27 3.31 -11.37
C PRO A 158 -11.73 3.74 -11.21
N PHE A 159 -12.03 4.72 -10.36
CA PHE A 159 -13.37 5.19 -10.06
C PHE A 159 -13.37 6.63 -9.55
N ASP A 160 -14.50 7.31 -9.77
CA ASP A 160 -14.77 8.61 -9.15
C ASP A 160 -14.96 8.47 -7.64
N LEU A 161 -14.39 9.41 -6.89
CA LEU A 161 -14.52 9.49 -5.45
C LEU A 161 -15.68 10.41 -5.05
N LEU A 162 -16.54 9.92 -4.16
CA LEU A 162 -17.50 10.76 -3.46
C LEU A 162 -16.90 11.32 -2.16
N GLN A 163 -17.45 12.43 -1.68
CA GLN A 163 -17.10 13.00 -0.38
C GLN A 163 -17.31 11.96 0.73
N ILE A 164 -16.37 11.85 1.67
CA ILE A 164 -16.50 11.03 2.86
C ILE A 164 -17.27 11.81 3.94
N PRO A 165 -18.51 11.39 4.29
CA PRO A 165 -19.22 11.91 5.45
C PRO A 165 -18.66 11.26 6.73
N VAL A 166 -17.82 11.99 7.46
CA VAL A 166 -17.13 11.50 8.68
C VAL A 166 -18.09 10.85 9.69
N LYS A 167 -19.35 11.28 9.78
CA LYS A 167 -20.38 10.66 10.65
C LYS A 167 -20.64 9.17 10.39
N TYR A 168 -20.32 8.65 9.20
CA TYR A 168 -20.50 7.24 8.84
C TYR A 168 -19.21 6.43 8.89
N TRP A 169 -18.07 7.07 9.13
CA TRP A 169 -16.79 6.41 9.36
C TRP A 169 -16.70 5.95 10.82
N LYS A 170 -17.00 4.68 11.08
CA LYS A 170 -16.99 4.12 12.46
C LYS A 170 -15.80 3.22 12.76
N LEU A 171 -15.23 2.60 11.73
CA LEU A 171 -14.10 1.68 11.87
C LEU A 171 -12.78 2.33 11.49
N SER A 172 -11.77 2.13 12.31
CA SER A 172 -10.39 2.46 12.01
C SER A 172 -9.78 1.52 10.96
N TYR A 173 -8.66 1.92 10.37
CA TYR A 173 -7.88 1.04 9.50
C TYR A 173 -7.38 -0.21 10.27
N ALA A 174 -7.10 -0.08 11.58
CA ALA A 174 -6.64 -1.19 12.41
C ALA A 174 -7.72 -2.26 12.58
N GLU A 175 -8.97 -1.87 12.82
CA GLU A 175 -10.13 -2.79 12.88
C GLU A 175 -10.37 -3.47 11.53
N ALA A 176 -10.26 -2.72 10.43
CA ALA A 176 -10.41 -3.26 9.09
C ALA A 176 -9.29 -4.27 8.77
N LEU A 177 -8.03 -3.93 9.04
CA LEU A 177 -6.89 -4.83 8.84
C LEU A 177 -6.99 -6.08 9.73
N GLN A 178 -7.40 -5.94 10.99
CA GLN A 178 -7.62 -7.08 11.88
C GLN A 178 -8.67 -8.05 11.31
N SER A 179 -9.73 -7.52 10.72
CA SER A 179 -10.80 -8.32 10.11
C SER A 179 -10.33 -9.04 8.83
N VAL A 180 -9.42 -8.42 8.06
CA VAL A 180 -8.81 -9.06 6.87
C VAL A 180 -7.73 -10.07 7.25
N GLU A 181 -6.97 -9.82 8.33
CA GLU A 181 -6.00 -10.77 8.88
C GLU A 181 -6.66 -12.10 9.24
N GLN A 182 -7.87 -12.06 9.82
CA GLN A 182 -8.69 -13.23 10.14
C GLN A 182 -9.23 -13.97 8.90
N ARG A 183 -9.14 -13.36 7.70
CA ARG A 183 -9.62 -13.90 6.42
C ARG A 183 -8.50 -14.17 5.43
N GLY A 184 -7.29 -14.46 5.93
CA GLY A 184 -6.15 -14.88 5.11
C GLY A 184 -5.03 -13.84 5.01
N GLY A 185 -5.19 -12.63 5.56
CA GLY A 185 -4.07 -11.67 5.63
C GLY A 185 -2.89 -12.19 6.46
N SER A 186 -3.17 -12.87 7.58
CA SER A 186 -2.12 -13.47 8.41
C SER A 186 -1.36 -14.56 7.64
N ASP A 187 -2.08 -15.42 6.93
CA ASP A 187 -1.48 -16.49 6.12
C ASP A 187 -0.66 -15.91 4.96
N PHE A 188 -1.15 -14.83 4.34
CA PHE A 188 -0.41 -14.08 3.32
C PHE A 188 0.94 -13.60 3.86
N ARG A 189 0.96 -12.94 5.02
CA ARG A 189 2.21 -12.45 5.64
C ARG A 189 3.11 -13.59 6.13
N ALA A 190 2.53 -14.73 6.51
CA ALA A 190 3.32 -15.91 6.88
C ALA A 190 4.10 -16.44 5.66
N LYS A 191 3.42 -16.51 4.50
CA LYS A 191 3.94 -16.99 3.21
C LYS A 191 4.95 -16.02 2.57
N HIS A 192 4.68 -14.71 2.62
CA HIS A 192 5.50 -13.69 1.96
C HIS A 192 6.25 -12.85 2.98
N LYS A 193 7.59 -12.92 2.98
CA LYS A 193 8.42 -12.12 3.92
C LYS A 193 8.60 -10.67 3.49
N THR A 194 8.44 -10.37 2.21
CA THR A 194 8.42 -9.01 1.68
C THR A 194 7.09 -8.73 1.02
N PHE A 195 6.38 -7.71 1.53
CA PHE A 195 5.04 -7.37 1.10
C PHE A 195 4.72 -5.91 1.38
N GLU A 196 3.68 -5.43 0.71
CA GLU A 196 3.03 -4.15 1.00
C GLU A 196 1.58 -4.39 1.40
N VAL A 197 1.07 -3.60 2.34
CA VAL A 197 -0.35 -3.58 2.69
C VAL A 197 -0.87 -2.17 2.58
N SER A 198 -1.87 -1.96 1.75
CA SER A 198 -2.58 -0.67 1.64
C SER A 198 -4.00 -0.81 2.17
N ALA A 199 -4.45 0.17 2.96
CA ALA A 199 -5.85 0.32 3.36
C ALA A 199 -6.34 1.70 2.90
N ILE A 200 -7.32 1.70 2.01
CA ILE A 200 -7.90 2.90 1.43
C ILE A 200 -9.34 3.05 1.91
N LEU A 201 -9.66 4.12 2.62
CA LEU A 201 -11.05 4.48 2.92
C LEU A 201 -11.58 5.36 1.79
N ALA A 202 -12.63 4.91 1.12
CA ALA A 202 -13.27 5.67 0.04
C ALA A 202 -14.76 5.32 -0.10
N ILE A 203 -15.47 6.17 -0.83
CA ILE A 203 -16.81 5.87 -1.37
C ILE A 203 -16.70 5.89 -2.90
N PRO A 204 -16.46 4.73 -3.54
CA PRO A 204 -16.64 4.61 -4.98
C PRO A 204 -18.10 4.89 -5.35
N ALA A 205 -18.33 5.47 -6.53
CA ALA A 205 -19.68 5.71 -7.02
C ALA A 205 -20.55 4.43 -6.98
N GLY A 206 -21.73 4.53 -6.36
CA GLY A 206 -22.66 3.41 -6.21
C GLY A 206 -22.32 2.38 -5.12
N GLN A 207 -21.28 2.61 -4.31
CA GLN A 207 -20.87 1.71 -3.23
C GLN A 207 -20.98 2.36 -1.83
N TYR A 208 -20.83 1.55 -0.79
CA TYR A 208 -20.77 2.02 0.60
C TYR A 208 -19.36 2.49 0.97
N LEU A 209 -19.29 3.38 1.96
CA LEU A 209 -18.03 3.77 2.60
C LEU A 209 -17.31 2.54 3.15
N SER A 210 -16.17 2.20 2.57
CA SER A 210 -15.47 0.96 2.87
C SER A 210 -13.96 1.19 2.94
N TRP A 211 -13.29 0.36 3.74
CA TRP A 211 -11.86 0.16 3.69
C TRP A 211 -11.53 -0.89 2.63
N PHE A 212 -10.87 -0.48 1.57
CA PHE A 212 -10.30 -1.36 0.55
C PHE A 212 -8.88 -1.73 0.96
N VAL A 213 -8.72 -2.98 1.38
CA VAL A 213 -7.45 -3.52 1.87
C VAL A 213 -6.82 -4.36 0.76
N THR A 214 -5.55 -4.12 0.47
CA THR A 214 -4.76 -4.92 -0.47
C THR A 214 -3.46 -5.33 0.19
N TYR A 215 -3.18 -6.63 0.23
CA TYR A 215 -1.87 -7.20 0.49
C TYR A 215 -1.26 -7.54 -0.87
N ARG A 216 0.00 -7.16 -1.08
CA ARG A 216 0.74 -7.43 -2.31
C ARG A 216 2.13 -7.96 -1.95
N ALA A 217 2.50 -9.10 -2.52
CA ALA A 217 3.82 -9.66 -2.34
C ALA A 217 4.82 -8.84 -3.18
N THR A 218 5.96 -8.54 -2.59
CA THR A 218 7.08 -7.83 -3.26
C THR A 218 8.32 -8.71 -3.37
N ASP A 219 8.15 -10.02 -3.17
CA ASP A 219 9.17 -11.07 -3.31
C ASP A 219 9.32 -11.60 -4.76
N GLY A 220 8.60 -10.99 -5.72
CA GLY A 220 8.61 -11.40 -7.13
C GLY A 220 7.56 -12.44 -7.49
N THR A 221 6.79 -12.98 -6.54
CA THR A 221 5.68 -13.91 -6.83
C THR A 221 4.51 -13.20 -7.50
N GLY A 222 4.29 -11.93 -7.18
CA GLY A 222 3.16 -11.14 -7.67
C GLY A 222 1.83 -11.50 -7.00
N ASP A 223 1.84 -12.30 -5.93
CA ASP A 223 0.64 -12.68 -5.19
C ASP A 223 -0.05 -11.45 -4.59
N VAL A 224 -1.38 -11.45 -4.64
CA VAL A 224 -2.22 -10.35 -4.15
C VAL A 224 -3.43 -10.92 -3.43
N LEU A 225 -3.75 -10.35 -2.27
CA LEU A 225 -5.02 -10.55 -1.57
C LEU A 225 -5.72 -9.20 -1.47
N LYS A 226 -6.99 -9.13 -1.89
CA LYS A 226 -7.81 -7.93 -1.74
C LYS A 226 -9.07 -8.22 -0.95
N ALA A 227 -9.49 -7.24 -0.17
CA ALA A 227 -10.72 -7.28 0.59
C ALA A 227 -11.33 -5.89 0.67
N SER A 228 -12.65 -5.83 0.79
CA SER A 228 -13.39 -4.64 1.19
C SER A 228 -14.00 -4.88 2.57
N VAL A 229 -13.91 -3.88 3.45
CA VAL A 229 -14.52 -3.90 4.78
C VAL A 229 -15.44 -2.70 4.91
N ASP A 230 -16.74 -2.92 5.05
CA ASP A 230 -17.72 -1.85 5.24
C ASP A 230 -17.37 -1.04 6.51
N ALA A 231 -17.16 0.27 6.36
CA ALA A 231 -16.58 1.12 7.42
C ALA A 231 -17.54 1.41 8.60
N ASN A 232 -18.77 0.91 8.52
CA ASN A 232 -19.81 1.07 9.53
C ASN A 232 -20.08 -0.24 10.29
N SER A 233 -20.22 -1.35 9.59
CA SER A 233 -20.61 -2.67 10.11
C SER A 233 -19.44 -3.64 10.30
N GLY A 234 -18.33 -3.43 9.58
CA GLY A 234 -17.19 -4.34 9.59
C GLY A 234 -17.38 -5.59 8.74
N ALA A 235 -18.46 -5.64 7.95
CA ALA A 235 -18.69 -6.74 7.01
C ALA A 235 -17.54 -6.81 6.00
N VAL A 236 -16.92 -7.98 5.90
CA VAL A 236 -15.76 -8.22 5.01
C VAL A 236 -16.19 -8.99 3.78
N SER A 237 -15.77 -8.51 2.60
CA SER A 237 -15.88 -9.20 1.31
C SER A 237 -14.49 -9.36 0.70
N LEU A 238 -14.12 -10.58 0.30
CA LEU A 238 -12.92 -10.80 -0.52
C LEU A 238 -13.24 -10.41 -1.96
N ILE A 239 -12.31 -9.74 -2.65
CA ILE A 239 -12.53 -9.14 -3.98
C ILE A 239 -11.37 -9.39 -4.94
#